data_AF-I5B5A6-F1
#
_entry.id   AF-I5B5A6-F1
#
_cell.length_a   1.000
_cell.length_b   1.000
_cell.length_c   1.000
_cell.angle_alpha   90.00
_cell.angle_beta   90.00
_cell.angle_gamma   90.00
#
_symmetry.space_group_name_H-M   'P 1'
#
loop_
_entity.id
_entity.type
_entity.pdbx_description
1 polymer ?
#
loop_
_entity_poly.entity_id
_entity_poly.type
_entity_poly.pdbx_seq_one_letter_code
_entity_poly.pdbx_strand_id
1 'polypeptide(L)'
;MSDNSILSSLVSGYEAYDTQATSKSDTGKTTSLGTEDFLTLLVAQLENQNPLDPADTNQFTDQLAQFSQVEQLINANDKLDEMVTGVKGTEQEVDANSFVGLTVTATATSMTIDNGAVTSGFYEVDEPAEVIVYVYDANGTKVASLSQGEVEAGSYLISWDGTDDEGNSLDDGEYSYEVMANSGDGYKEVQSHLSGTVDAVSYQNGKGYLVIKGVLVDPEDVTTVTSSSSSSSSSSDSTSIIEYLGTTVSSSHPIIQVEDGKVQGDALSFSLTAASDVTVTIYNADDEKVDTIEISADDATGGENEVTWDGLTNSGHMNSDGLYYYTVKADTGSASTAISGEVSAITSVDGTQYLEIGDTGRLVSVSSITSVE
;
A
#
# COMPACT_ATOMS: atom_id res chain seq x y z
N MET A 1 48.65 -44.76 -2.94
CA MET A 1 48.14 -44.19 -1.68
C MET A 1 48.74 -42.82 -1.54
N SER A 2 48.01 -41.80 -2.00
CA SER A 2 48.35 -40.39 -1.80
C SER A 2 47.03 -39.63 -1.67
N ASP A 3 46.78 -39.20 -0.44
CA ASP A 3 45.96 -38.07 0.01
C ASP A 3 44.54 -37.87 -0.52
N ASN A 4 43.61 -38.51 0.19
CA ASN A 4 42.20 -38.11 0.23
C ASN A 4 41.90 -37.18 1.44
N SER A 5 42.91 -36.44 1.93
CA SER A 5 42.80 -35.64 3.17
C SER A 5 42.02 -34.34 2.98
N ILE A 6 41.81 -33.89 1.74
CA ILE A 6 41.07 -32.65 1.43
C ILE A 6 39.55 -32.89 1.49
N LEU A 7 39.10 -34.09 1.14
CA LEU A 7 37.67 -34.47 1.21
C LEU A 7 37.22 -34.75 2.66
N SER A 8 38.12 -35.21 3.53
CA SER A 8 37.83 -35.39 4.96
C SER A 8 37.73 -34.07 5.74
N SER A 9 38.40 -32.99 5.30
CA SER A 9 38.31 -31.69 5.98
C SER A 9 37.04 -30.90 5.61
N LEU A 10 36.36 -31.27 4.53
CA LEU A 10 35.11 -30.61 4.10
C LEU A 10 33.87 -31.19 4.77
N VAL A 11 33.93 -32.46 5.21
CA VAL A 11 32.80 -33.14 5.89
C VAL A 11 32.76 -32.90 7.40
N SER A 12 33.85 -32.41 8.01
CA SER A 12 33.91 -32.11 9.45
C SER A 12 33.45 -30.68 9.82
N GLY A 13 32.97 -29.90 8.85
CA GLY A 13 32.50 -28.53 9.09
C GLY A 13 31.04 -28.40 9.54
N TYR A 14 30.26 -29.49 9.57
CA TYR A 14 28.81 -29.39 9.81
C TYR A 14 28.35 -29.69 11.25
N GLU A 15 29.24 -30.10 12.16
CA GLU A 15 28.87 -30.34 13.57
C GLU A 15 29.75 -29.55 14.53
N ALA A 16 29.45 -28.26 14.76
CA ALA A 16 29.87 -27.54 15.97
C ALA A 16 29.26 -26.13 16.13
N TYR A 17 28.25 -26.05 17.00
CA TYR A 17 28.01 -25.04 18.06
C TYR A 17 27.97 -23.53 17.74
N ASP A 18 26.79 -22.96 18.01
CA ASP A 18 26.53 -21.83 18.92
C ASP A 18 27.75 -21.31 19.72
N THR A 19 28.20 -20.08 19.44
CA THR A 19 28.45 -19.02 20.44
C THR A 19 28.86 -17.69 19.79
N GLN A 20 28.08 -16.66 20.10
CA GLN A 20 28.29 -15.20 20.08
C GLN A 20 29.61 -14.58 19.54
N ALA A 21 29.38 -13.61 18.65
CA ALA A 21 29.97 -12.27 18.55
C ALA A 21 31.21 -11.99 17.68
N THR A 22 30.95 -11.06 16.75
CA THR A 22 31.79 -10.03 16.11
C THR A 22 32.54 -10.36 14.82
N SER A 23 32.17 -9.55 13.81
CA SER A 23 32.99 -9.05 12.69
C SER A 23 32.67 -9.66 11.32
N LYS A 24 31.79 -8.93 10.62
CA LYS A 24 31.93 -8.55 9.20
C LYS A 24 31.93 -9.75 8.22
N SER A 25 30.74 -10.25 7.92
CA SER A 25 30.55 -11.10 6.74
C SER A 25 30.16 -10.23 5.55
N ASP A 26 31.10 -10.08 4.65
CA ASP A 26 30.84 -9.93 3.22
C ASP A 26 29.83 -11.02 2.82
N THR A 27 28.66 -10.64 2.30
CA THR A 27 27.68 -11.58 1.75
C THR A 27 28.25 -12.11 0.44
N GLY A 28 29.24 -13.00 0.56
CA GLY A 28 29.63 -13.88 -0.51
C GLY A 28 28.43 -14.79 -0.77
N LYS A 29 27.76 -14.55 -1.90
CA LYS A 29 26.91 -15.56 -2.56
C LYS A 29 27.56 -16.92 -2.35
N THR A 30 26.90 -17.80 -1.60
CA THR A 30 27.21 -19.22 -1.61
C THR A 30 26.96 -19.67 -3.04
N THR A 31 28.02 -19.58 -3.84
CA THR A 31 28.03 -19.99 -5.23
C THR A 31 28.02 -21.50 -5.14
N SER A 32 26.81 -22.07 -5.05
CA SER A 32 26.58 -23.50 -5.26
C SER A 32 27.26 -23.82 -6.58
N LEU A 33 28.34 -24.60 -6.53
CA LEU A 33 29.11 -24.98 -7.70
C LEU A 33 28.15 -25.62 -8.71
N GLY A 34 27.85 -24.89 -9.78
CA GLY A 34 26.88 -25.31 -10.78
C GLY A 34 27.44 -26.43 -11.65
N THR A 35 26.55 -27.06 -12.41
CA THR A 35 26.91 -28.01 -13.47
C THR A 35 28.04 -27.48 -14.36
N GLU A 36 28.09 -26.18 -14.65
CA GLU A 36 29.15 -25.53 -15.43
C GLU A 36 30.54 -25.53 -14.76
N ASP A 37 30.62 -25.36 -13.45
CA ASP A 37 31.89 -25.36 -12.70
C ASP A 37 32.45 -26.79 -12.61
N PHE A 38 31.57 -27.77 -12.45
CA PHE A 38 31.92 -29.19 -12.49
C PHE A 38 32.42 -29.61 -13.89
N LEU A 39 31.74 -29.20 -14.96
CA LEU A 39 32.18 -29.46 -16.34
C LEU A 39 33.52 -28.80 -16.65
N THR A 40 33.78 -27.62 -16.10
CA THR A 40 35.07 -26.92 -16.25
C THR A 40 36.21 -27.68 -15.55
N LEU A 41 35.96 -28.16 -14.33
CA LEU A 41 36.91 -29.01 -13.61
C LEU A 41 37.13 -30.37 -14.29
N LEU A 42 36.08 -30.93 -14.90
CA LEU A 42 36.14 -32.19 -15.66
C LEU A 42 37.01 -32.06 -16.93
N VAL A 43 36.83 -30.98 -17.69
CA VAL A 43 37.65 -30.69 -18.88
C VAL A 43 39.11 -30.46 -18.48
N ALA A 44 39.35 -29.70 -17.42
CA ALA A 44 40.70 -29.46 -16.90
C ALA A 44 41.41 -30.75 -16.43
N GLN A 45 40.66 -31.72 -15.88
CA GLN A 45 41.19 -33.03 -15.51
C GLN A 45 41.45 -33.92 -16.72
N LEU A 46 40.57 -33.92 -17.73
CA LEU A 46 40.77 -34.65 -18.99
C LEU A 46 41.99 -34.16 -19.78
N GLU A 47 42.27 -32.85 -19.77
CA GLU A 47 43.45 -32.26 -20.40
C GLU A 47 44.77 -32.65 -19.70
N ASN A 48 44.73 -33.03 -18.42
CA ASN A 48 45.90 -33.36 -17.61
C ASN A 48 46.02 -34.86 -17.24
N GLN A 49 45.19 -35.74 -17.81
CA GLN A 49 45.30 -37.18 -17.52
C GLN A 49 46.51 -37.82 -18.21
N ASN A 50 47.15 -38.74 -17.50
CA ASN A 50 48.20 -39.59 -18.04
C ASN A 50 47.56 -40.75 -18.83
N PRO A 51 47.88 -40.94 -20.12
CA PRO A 51 47.24 -41.95 -20.99
C PRO A 51 47.47 -43.41 -20.58
N LEU A 52 48.30 -43.67 -19.55
CA LEU A 52 48.58 -45.01 -19.02
C LEU A 52 47.74 -45.40 -17.80
N ASP A 53 46.90 -44.52 -17.26
CA ASP A 53 46.00 -44.82 -16.12
C ASP A 53 44.71 -43.99 -16.19
N PRO A 54 43.77 -44.33 -17.10
CA PRO A 54 42.55 -43.56 -17.27
C PRO A 54 41.64 -43.73 -16.05
N ALA A 55 41.38 -42.65 -15.31
CA ALA A 55 40.37 -42.68 -14.26
C ALA A 55 38.98 -43.03 -14.86
N ASP A 56 38.23 -43.87 -14.16
CA ASP A 56 36.99 -44.50 -14.60
C ASP A 56 35.90 -43.45 -14.92
N THR A 57 35.79 -43.08 -16.19
CA THR A 57 34.90 -42.00 -16.68
C THR A 57 33.42 -42.29 -16.42
N ASN A 58 33.09 -43.56 -16.18
CA ASN A 58 31.73 -44.01 -15.86
C ASN A 58 31.25 -43.48 -14.50
N GLN A 59 32.13 -43.42 -13.49
CA GLN A 59 31.75 -42.99 -12.14
C GLN A 59 31.36 -41.50 -12.08
N PHE A 60 31.95 -40.68 -12.94
CA PHE A 60 31.65 -39.24 -13.05
C PHE A 60 30.32 -38.97 -13.75
N THR A 61 29.96 -39.81 -14.73
CA THR A 61 28.66 -39.72 -15.40
C THR A 61 27.54 -40.05 -14.43
N ASP A 62 27.75 -41.06 -13.56
CA ASP A 62 26.80 -41.43 -12.51
C ASP A 62 26.65 -40.36 -11.42
N GLN A 63 27.73 -39.64 -11.09
CA GLN A 63 27.69 -38.52 -10.15
C GLN A 63 27.02 -37.28 -10.75
N LEU A 64 27.29 -36.96 -12.02
CA LEU A 64 26.62 -35.86 -12.72
C LEU A 64 25.11 -36.11 -12.84
N ALA A 65 24.71 -37.34 -13.15
CA ALA A 65 23.30 -37.72 -13.19
C ALA A 65 22.61 -37.58 -11.83
N GLN A 66 23.31 -37.86 -10.73
CA GLN A 66 22.81 -37.63 -9.37
C GLN A 66 22.69 -36.14 -9.05
N PHE A 67 23.67 -35.31 -9.42
CA PHE A 67 23.61 -33.87 -9.23
C PHE A 67 22.48 -33.22 -10.03
N SER A 68 22.31 -33.58 -11.31
CA SER A 68 21.18 -33.08 -12.11
C SER A 68 19.82 -33.51 -11.56
N GLN A 69 19.72 -34.69 -10.94
CA GLN A 69 18.49 -35.11 -10.25
C GLN A 69 18.22 -34.28 -9.00
N VAL A 70 19.25 -33.95 -8.21
CA VAL A 70 19.13 -33.10 -7.03
C VAL A 70 18.78 -31.67 -7.42
N GLU A 71 19.44 -31.10 -8.42
CA GLU A 71 19.10 -29.77 -8.95
C GLU A 71 17.67 -29.74 -9.49
N GLN A 72 17.22 -30.77 -10.21
CA GLN A 72 15.83 -30.86 -10.67
C GLN A 72 14.85 -30.94 -9.50
N LEU A 73 15.22 -31.61 -8.41
CA LEU A 73 14.39 -31.71 -7.21
C LEU A 73 14.33 -30.36 -6.45
N ILE A 74 15.44 -29.64 -6.37
CA ILE A 74 15.48 -28.27 -5.80
C ILE A 74 14.60 -27.34 -6.65
N ASN A 75 14.81 -27.31 -7.96
CA ASN A 75 13.98 -26.51 -8.87
C ASN A 75 12.49 -26.90 -8.85
N ALA A 76 12.17 -28.17 -8.56
CA ALA A 76 10.80 -28.61 -8.41
C ALA A 76 10.20 -28.14 -7.08
N ASN A 77 10.96 -28.14 -5.99
CA ASN A 77 10.52 -27.58 -4.71
C ASN A 77 10.33 -26.06 -4.81
N ASP A 78 11.26 -25.33 -5.44
CA ASP A 78 11.13 -23.88 -5.64
C ASP A 78 9.85 -23.54 -6.43
N LYS A 79 9.55 -24.32 -7.49
CA LYS A 79 8.30 -24.18 -8.26
C LYS A 79 7.05 -24.59 -7.47
N LEU A 80 7.17 -25.54 -6.55
CA LEU A 80 6.08 -25.92 -5.66
C LEU A 80 5.82 -24.83 -4.61
N ASP A 81 6.85 -24.16 -4.09
CA ASP A 81 6.71 -23.00 -3.21
C ASP A 81 6.13 -21.79 -3.94
N GLU A 82 6.55 -21.53 -5.19
CA GLU A 82 5.93 -20.53 -6.08
C GLU A 82 4.44 -20.87 -6.34
N MET A 83 4.13 -22.15 -6.58
CA MET A 83 2.75 -22.60 -6.80
C MET A 83 1.91 -22.52 -5.52
N VAL A 84 2.45 -22.87 -4.35
CA VAL A 84 1.76 -22.73 -3.05
C VAL A 84 1.51 -21.26 -2.73
N THR A 85 2.46 -20.37 -3.03
CA THR A 85 2.30 -18.92 -2.91
C THR A 85 1.22 -18.40 -3.87
N GLY A 86 1.22 -18.86 -5.12
CA GLY A 86 0.18 -18.51 -6.10
C GLY A 86 -1.21 -19.10 -5.80
N VAL A 87 -1.30 -20.23 -5.11
CA VAL A 87 -2.56 -20.85 -4.68
C VAL A 87 -3.11 -20.19 -3.41
N LYS A 88 -2.25 -19.68 -2.51
CA LYS A 88 -2.70 -18.86 -1.35
C LYS A 88 -3.41 -17.56 -1.78
N GLY A 89 -3.07 -16.99 -2.93
CA GLY A 89 -3.79 -15.84 -3.52
C GLY A 89 -5.18 -16.15 -4.11
N THR A 90 -5.76 -17.32 -3.83
CA THR A 90 -7.11 -17.71 -4.31
C THR A 90 -8.14 -17.91 -3.20
N GLU A 91 -7.78 -17.66 -1.94
CA GLU A 91 -8.77 -17.34 -0.91
C GLU A 91 -9.45 -16.03 -1.33
N GLN A 92 -10.76 -15.89 -1.10
CA GLN A 92 -11.56 -14.77 -1.62
C GLN A 92 -10.93 -13.43 -1.21
N GLU A 93 -10.08 -12.88 -2.07
CA GLU A 93 -9.37 -11.63 -1.81
C GLU A 93 -10.45 -10.57 -1.65
N VAL A 94 -10.63 -10.12 -0.41
CA VAL A 94 -11.62 -9.11 -0.12
C VAL A 94 -11.12 -7.86 -0.83
N ASP A 95 -11.82 -7.47 -1.89
CA ASP A 95 -11.42 -6.34 -2.72
C ASP A 95 -11.37 -5.08 -1.84
N ALA A 96 -10.16 -4.68 -1.45
CA ALA A 96 -9.91 -3.53 -0.57
C ALA A 96 -10.56 -2.27 -1.15
N ASN A 97 -10.66 -2.17 -2.49
CA ASN A 97 -11.27 -1.03 -3.17
C ASN A 97 -12.78 -0.91 -2.90
N SER A 98 -13.45 -2.02 -2.53
CA SER A 98 -14.88 -2.01 -2.20
C SER A 98 -15.19 -1.29 -0.88
N PHE A 99 -14.20 -1.06 -0.03
CA PHE A 99 -14.39 -0.38 1.25
C PHE A 99 -14.13 1.12 1.20
N VAL A 100 -13.48 1.64 0.15
CA VAL A 100 -13.18 3.08 0.03
C VAL A 100 -14.46 3.89 0.12
N GLY A 101 -14.49 4.88 1.01
CA GLY A 101 -15.67 5.70 1.29
C GLY A 101 -16.71 5.06 2.21
N LEU A 102 -16.58 3.78 2.57
CA LEU A 102 -17.42 3.15 3.58
C LEU A 102 -16.90 3.47 4.98
N THR A 103 -17.81 3.59 5.95
CA THR A 103 -17.42 3.62 7.36
C THR A 103 -17.28 2.19 7.84
N VAL A 104 -16.08 1.81 8.22
CA VAL A 104 -15.77 0.47 8.70
C VAL A 104 -15.34 0.54 10.16
N THR A 105 -15.61 -0.54 10.88
CA THR A 105 -14.93 -0.82 12.15
C THR A 105 -14.04 -2.02 11.89
N ALA A 106 -12.78 -1.88 12.20
CA ALA A 106 -11.78 -2.90 11.98
C ALA A 106 -10.87 -3.02 13.20
N THR A 107 -10.24 -4.17 13.36
CA THR A 107 -9.27 -4.40 14.43
C THR A 107 -7.89 -4.03 13.89
N ALA A 108 -7.24 -3.04 14.47
CA ALA A 108 -5.86 -2.71 14.12
C ALA A 108 -4.94 -3.49 15.07
N THR A 109 -4.31 -4.56 14.59
CA THR A 109 -3.39 -5.37 15.41
C THR A 109 -2.03 -5.59 14.76
N SER A 110 -1.76 -4.98 13.62
CA SER A 110 -0.45 -5.05 12.97
C SER A 110 0.09 -3.69 12.53
N MET A 111 1.41 -3.64 12.42
CA MET A 111 2.20 -2.57 11.81
C MET A 111 3.13 -3.21 10.78
N THR A 112 3.60 -2.43 9.81
CA THR A 112 4.45 -2.91 8.72
C THR A 112 5.70 -2.05 8.66
N ILE A 113 6.83 -2.70 8.41
CA ILE A 113 8.08 -2.05 8.01
C ILE A 113 8.26 -2.27 6.50
N ASP A 114 8.38 -1.19 5.74
CA ASP A 114 8.72 -1.22 4.31
C ASP A 114 9.84 -0.21 4.04
N ASN A 115 11.00 -0.70 3.60
CA ASN A 115 12.16 0.14 3.28
C ASN A 115 12.57 1.08 4.43
N GLY A 116 12.40 0.63 5.67
CA GLY A 116 12.66 1.41 6.89
C GLY A 116 11.58 2.46 7.25
N ALA A 117 10.47 2.54 6.50
CA ALA A 117 9.29 3.28 6.92
C ALA A 117 8.36 2.37 7.72
N VAL A 118 7.88 2.85 8.87
CA VAL A 118 7.02 2.08 9.77
C VAL A 118 5.61 2.67 9.77
N THR A 119 4.61 1.82 9.61
CA THR A 119 3.20 2.24 9.69
C THR A 119 2.77 2.40 11.15
N SER A 120 1.88 3.36 11.41
CA SER A 120 1.37 3.61 12.76
C SER A 120 0.35 2.56 13.17
N GLY A 121 0.39 2.13 14.42
CA GLY A 121 -0.69 1.37 15.06
C GLY A 121 -1.73 2.30 15.71
N PHE A 122 -2.74 1.72 16.36
CA PHE A 122 -3.84 2.44 16.99
C PHE A 122 -4.29 1.75 18.28
N TYR A 123 -4.73 2.52 19.27
CA TYR A 123 -5.46 2.00 20.42
C TYR A 123 -6.44 3.04 20.98
N GLU A 124 -7.43 2.56 21.75
CA GLU A 124 -8.40 3.39 22.45
C GLU A 124 -8.50 2.95 23.90
N VAL A 125 -8.59 3.91 24.83
CA VAL A 125 -8.77 3.66 26.27
C VAL A 125 -10.01 4.40 26.75
N ASP A 126 -10.90 3.69 27.46
CA ASP A 126 -12.16 4.24 27.98
C ASP A 126 -11.99 5.11 29.23
N GLU A 127 -10.92 4.88 29.98
CA GLU A 127 -10.60 5.55 31.25
C GLU A 127 -9.10 5.84 31.32
N PRO A 128 -8.65 6.82 32.14
CA PRO A 128 -7.23 7.08 32.32
C PRO A 128 -6.48 5.81 32.73
N ALA A 129 -5.36 5.53 32.05
CA ALA A 129 -4.61 4.30 32.24
C ALA A 129 -3.13 4.49 31.90
N GLU A 130 -2.26 3.72 32.57
CA GLU A 130 -0.89 3.52 32.13
C GLU A 130 -0.85 2.48 31.02
N VAL A 131 -0.26 2.80 29.86
CA VAL A 131 -0.30 1.95 28.66
C VAL A 131 1.10 1.49 28.25
N ILE A 132 1.20 0.20 27.92
CA ILE A 132 2.37 -0.45 27.31
C ILE A 132 1.90 -1.23 26.08
N VAL A 133 2.62 -1.08 24.97
CA VAL A 133 2.39 -1.85 23.74
C VAL A 133 3.52 -2.87 23.59
N TYR A 134 3.18 -4.12 23.32
CA TYR A 134 4.13 -5.17 22.96
C TYR A 134 4.05 -5.45 21.46
N VAL A 135 5.21 -5.51 20.79
CA VAL A 135 5.31 -5.82 19.36
C VAL A 135 5.91 -7.20 19.19
N TYR A 136 5.37 -7.99 18.28
CA TYR A 136 5.74 -9.38 18.01
C TYR A 136 6.09 -9.58 16.52
N ASP A 137 7.04 -10.47 16.26
CA ASP A 137 7.38 -10.91 14.91
C ASP A 137 6.38 -11.95 14.36
N ALA A 138 6.59 -12.39 13.11
CA ALA A 138 5.79 -13.43 12.47
C ALA A 138 5.81 -14.79 13.19
N ASN A 139 6.79 -15.04 14.07
CA ASN A 139 6.87 -16.26 14.88
C ASN A 139 6.12 -16.13 16.21
N GLY A 140 5.55 -14.96 16.51
CA GLY A 140 4.93 -14.64 17.80
C GLY A 140 5.93 -14.35 18.90
N THR A 141 7.20 -14.08 18.56
CA THR A 141 8.24 -13.69 19.52
C THR A 141 8.15 -12.20 19.77
N LYS A 142 8.09 -11.80 21.04
CA LYS A 142 8.08 -10.38 21.41
C LYS A 142 9.44 -9.75 21.06
N VAL A 143 9.43 -8.73 20.22
CA VAL A 143 10.62 -8.02 19.74
C VAL A 143 10.78 -6.64 20.37
N ALA A 144 9.68 -5.95 20.69
CA ALA A 144 9.75 -4.61 21.28
C ALA A 144 8.68 -4.37 22.34
N SER A 145 8.96 -3.44 23.25
CA SER A 145 8.06 -2.93 24.28
C SER A 145 8.03 -1.40 24.29
N LEU A 146 6.88 -0.82 23.96
CA LEU A 146 6.70 0.62 23.82
C LEU A 146 5.87 1.13 25.00
N SER A 147 6.51 1.87 25.91
CA SER A 147 5.81 2.54 27.01
C SER A 147 5.16 3.83 26.53
N GLN A 148 3.84 3.93 26.63
CA GLN A 148 3.07 5.13 26.29
C GLN A 148 2.83 6.04 27.50
N GLY A 149 3.16 5.57 28.70
CA GLY A 149 2.95 6.29 29.96
C GLY A 149 1.48 6.36 30.38
N GLU A 150 1.16 7.28 31.28
CA GLU A 150 -0.22 7.58 31.66
C GLU A 150 -0.91 8.41 30.58
N VAL A 151 -2.03 7.90 30.07
CA VAL A 151 -2.88 8.55 29.08
C VAL A 151 -4.29 8.74 29.64
N GLU A 152 -4.98 9.79 29.20
CA GLU A 152 -6.39 10.00 29.50
C GLU A 152 -7.28 9.12 28.60
N ALA A 153 -8.57 9.03 28.90
CA ALA A 153 -9.52 8.37 28.03
C ALA A 153 -9.54 9.01 26.62
N GLY A 154 -9.46 8.18 25.57
CA GLY A 154 -9.42 8.63 24.19
C GLY A 154 -8.69 7.67 23.25
N SER A 155 -8.56 8.10 22.00
CA SER A 155 -7.92 7.35 20.92
C SER A 155 -6.50 7.86 20.66
N TYR A 156 -5.56 6.95 20.42
CA TYR A 156 -4.15 7.25 20.29
C TYR A 156 -3.51 6.45 19.14
N LEU A 157 -2.49 7.05 18.50
CA LEU A 157 -1.65 6.37 17.52
C LEU A 157 -0.42 5.78 18.20
N ILE A 158 -0.01 4.61 17.74
CA ILE A 158 1.23 3.95 18.17
C ILE A 158 2.32 4.34 17.19
N SER A 159 3.34 5.02 17.68
CA SER A 159 4.56 5.32 16.91
C SER A 159 5.64 4.32 17.31
N TRP A 160 6.09 3.53 16.33
CA TRP A 160 7.22 2.63 16.48
C TRP A 160 8.28 2.97 15.43
N ASP A 161 9.56 2.83 15.79
CA ASP A 161 10.69 3.17 14.93
C ASP A 161 11.27 1.96 14.18
N GLY A 162 10.63 0.78 14.31
CA GLY A 162 11.06 -0.44 13.62
C GLY A 162 12.25 -1.12 14.28
N THR A 163 12.54 -0.81 15.55
CA THR A 163 13.64 -1.40 16.31
C THR A 163 13.15 -2.31 17.44
N ASP A 164 13.99 -3.29 17.82
CA ASP A 164 13.76 -4.14 18.98
C ASP A 164 14.12 -3.45 20.31
N ASP A 165 13.85 -4.12 21.44
CA ASP A 165 14.20 -3.63 22.79
C ASP A 165 15.72 -3.40 22.99
N GLU A 166 16.56 -3.92 22.09
CA GLU A 166 18.02 -3.80 22.12
C GLU A 166 18.53 -2.68 21.18
N GLY A 167 17.62 -2.05 20.43
CA GLY A 167 17.88 -0.97 19.49
C GLY A 167 18.36 -1.42 18.12
N ASN A 168 18.25 -2.70 17.78
CA ASN A 168 18.56 -3.21 16.45
C ASN A 168 17.36 -2.98 15.52
N SER A 169 17.63 -2.54 14.29
CA SER A 169 16.60 -2.46 13.25
C SER A 169 16.12 -3.86 12.86
N LEU A 170 14.81 -4.01 12.74
CA LEU A 170 14.17 -5.23 12.29
C LEU A 170 14.01 -5.24 10.76
N ASP A 171 13.82 -6.43 10.20
CA ASP A 171 13.65 -6.62 8.76
C ASP A 171 12.28 -6.10 8.28
N ASP A 172 12.20 -5.75 6.99
CA ASP A 172 10.93 -5.41 6.35
C ASP A 172 9.93 -6.56 6.48
N GLY A 173 8.68 -6.24 6.83
CA GLY A 173 7.66 -7.24 7.12
C GLY A 173 6.52 -6.74 8.01
N GLU A 174 5.59 -7.65 8.29
CA GLU A 174 4.45 -7.39 9.17
C GLU A 174 4.76 -7.82 10.62
N TYR A 175 4.39 -6.97 11.56
CA TYR A 175 4.58 -7.15 13.00
C TYR A 175 3.25 -6.97 13.71
N SER A 176 2.87 -7.92 14.56
CA SER A 176 1.65 -7.79 15.35
C SER A 176 1.93 -7.03 16.64
N TYR A 177 0.91 -6.40 17.21
CA TYR A 177 1.04 -5.74 18.50
C TYR A 177 -0.14 -6.01 19.44
N GLU A 178 0.16 -5.98 20.73
CA GLU A 178 -0.80 -6.13 21.83
C GLU A 178 -0.72 -4.91 22.73
N VAL A 179 -1.86 -4.34 23.09
CA VAL A 179 -1.94 -3.13 23.92
C VAL A 179 -2.41 -3.52 25.32
N MET A 180 -1.61 -3.18 26.32
CA MET A 180 -1.88 -3.45 27.72
C MET A 180 -2.08 -2.14 28.48
N ALA A 181 -3.24 -1.97 29.10
CA ALA A 181 -3.56 -0.78 29.89
C ALA A 181 -3.83 -1.12 31.37
N ASN A 182 -3.43 -0.22 32.27
CA ASN A 182 -3.63 -0.34 33.70
C ASN A 182 -4.31 0.92 34.27
N SER A 183 -5.61 0.81 34.58
CA SER A 183 -6.40 1.87 35.24
C SER A 183 -6.42 1.75 36.77
N GLY A 184 -5.53 0.93 37.37
CA GLY A 184 -5.41 0.75 38.82
C GLY A 184 -5.69 -0.67 39.33
N ASP A 185 -6.18 -1.58 38.47
CA ASP A 185 -6.45 -2.99 38.78
C ASP A 185 -5.44 -3.96 38.11
N GLY A 186 -4.29 -3.45 37.68
CA GLY A 186 -3.27 -4.18 36.94
C GLY A 186 -3.47 -4.10 35.42
N TYR A 187 -2.45 -4.53 34.68
CA TYR A 187 -2.45 -4.51 33.21
C TYR A 187 -3.44 -5.52 32.64
N LYS A 188 -4.31 -5.04 31.75
CA LYS A 188 -5.27 -5.84 30.97
C LYS A 188 -5.13 -5.48 29.50
N GLU A 189 -5.37 -6.47 28.66
CA GLU A 189 -5.40 -6.29 27.21
C GLU A 189 -6.56 -5.36 26.83
N VAL A 190 -6.27 -4.41 25.94
CA VAL A 190 -7.23 -3.47 25.38
C VAL A 190 -7.34 -3.74 23.88
N GLN A 191 -8.58 -3.85 23.40
CA GLN A 191 -8.82 -4.14 21.99
C GLN A 191 -8.70 -2.87 21.15
N SER A 192 -7.84 -2.94 20.14
CA SER A 192 -7.55 -1.85 19.20
C SER A 192 -8.58 -1.76 18.08
N HIS A 193 -9.83 -1.46 18.42
CA HIS A 193 -10.87 -1.22 17.41
C HIS A 193 -10.75 0.17 16.82
N LEU A 194 -10.59 0.24 15.51
CA LEU A 194 -10.55 1.47 14.75
C LEU A 194 -11.86 1.62 13.97
N SER A 195 -12.62 2.68 14.24
CA SER A 195 -13.79 3.06 13.44
C SER A 195 -13.54 4.36 12.68
N GLY A 196 -13.83 4.34 11.39
CA GLY A 196 -13.65 5.50 10.52
C GLY A 196 -14.06 5.22 9.08
N THR A 197 -14.11 6.28 8.28
CA THR A 197 -14.25 6.15 6.83
C THR A 197 -12.92 5.65 6.26
N VAL A 198 -12.97 4.71 5.32
CA VAL A 198 -11.78 4.30 4.56
C VAL A 198 -11.43 5.41 3.58
N ASP A 199 -10.30 6.05 3.81
CA ASP A 199 -9.80 7.18 3.03
C ASP A 199 -9.20 6.73 1.69
N ALA A 200 -8.49 5.59 1.68
CA ALA A 200 -7.83 5.04 0.50
C ALA A 200 -7.48 3.55 0.67
N VAL A 201 -6.98 2.93 -0.40
CA VAL A 201 -6.28 1.63 -0.35
C VAL A 201 -4.80 1.87 -0.60
N SER A 202 -3.95 1.33 0.27
CA SER A 202 -2.49 1.31 0.10
C SER A 202 -2.03 -0.10 -0.20
N TYR A 203 -1.29 -0.29 -1.29
CA TYR A 203 -0.69 -1.58 -1.61
C TYR A 203 0.71 -1.70 -0.99
N GLN A 204 0.91 -2.70 -0.14
CA GLN A 204 2.19 -3.05 0.47
C GLN A 204 2.51 -4.51 0.14
N ASN A 205 3.68 -4.77 -0.44
CA ASN A 205 4.09 -6.12 -0.87
C ASN A 205 3.05 -6.88 -1.72
N GLY A 206 2.27 -6.15 -2.54
CA GLY A 206 1.22 -6.71 -3.40
C GLY A 206 -0.12 -6.98 -2.69
N LYS A 207 -0.22 -6.76 -1.38
CA LYS A 207 -1.47 -6.84 -0.60
C LYS A 207 -2.07 -5.46 -0.40
N GLY A 208 -3.39 -5.33 -0.60
CA GLY A 208 -4.13 -4.08 -0.39
C GLY A 208 -4.54 -3.90 1.06
N TYR A 209 -4.19 -2.77 1.67
CA TYR A 209 -4.58 -2.36 3.02
C TYR A 209 -5.51 -1.15 2.99
N LEU A 210 -6.50 -1.11 3.87
CA LEU A 210 -7.41 0.02 4.05
C LEU A 210 -6.71 1.12 4.87
N VAL A 211 -6.76 2.35 4.39
CA VAL A 211 -6.28 3.52 5.14
C VAL A 211 -7.46 4.10 5.91
N ILE A 212 -7.43 4.05 7.24
CA ILE A 212 -8.45 4.62 8.11
C ILE A 212 -7.77 5.57 9.08
N LYS A 213 -8.04 6.89 8.98
CA LYS A 213 -7.38 7.90 9.85
C LYS A 213 -5.84 7.82 9.82
N GLY A 214 -5.26 7.40 8.69
CA GLY A 214 -3.81 7.22 8.52
C GLY A 214 -3.22 5.91 9.05
N VAL A 215 -4.05 4.98 9.53
CA VAL A 215 -3.63 3.63 9.95
C VAL A 215 -3.95 2.65 8.83
N LEU A 216 -2.99 1.78 8.50
CA LEU A 216 -3.23 0.68 7.56
C LEU A 216 -3.91 -0.47 8.30
N VAL A 217 -5.02 -0.94 7.75
CA VAL A 217 -5.78 -2.07 8.30
C VAL A 217 -6.02 -3.10 7.23
N ASP A 218 -5.87 -4.36 7.59
CA ASP A 218 -6.19 -5.47 6.70
C ASP A 218 -7.69 -5.50 6.39
N PRO A 219 -8.10 -5.63 5.12
CA PRO A 219 -9.50 -5.87 4.77
C PRO A 219 -10.11 -7.08 5.50
N GLU A 220 -9.32 -8.08 5.86
CA GLU A 220 -9.76 -9.25 6.64
C GLU A 220 -10.08 -8.92 8.10
N ASP A 221 -9.49 -7.85 8.65
CA ASP A 221 -9.69 -7.40 10.04
C ASP A 221 -10.92 -6.49 10.18
N VAL A 222 -11.65 -6.22 9.09
CA VAL A 222 -12.90 -5.46 9.11
C VAL A 222 -14.01 -6.29 9.76
N THR A 223 -14.45 -5.87 10.95
CA THR A 223 -15.50 -6.56 11.72
C THR A 223 -16.90 -6.08 11.38
N THR A 224 -17.06 -4.80 11.04
CA THR A 224 -18.35 -4.25 10.61
C THR A 224 -18.18 -3.23 9.51
N VAL A 225 -19.07 -3.26 8.52
CA VAL A 225 -19.20 -2.21 7.52
C VAL A 225 -20.53 -1.51 7.77
N THR A 226 -20.47 -0.24 8.13
CA THR A 226 -21.65 0.61 8.28
C THR A 226 -21.73 1.52 7.07
N SER A 227 -22.63 1.20 6.15
CA SER A 227 -23.05 2.12 5.11
C SER A 227 -23.68 3.33 5.80
N SER A 228 -23.15 4.54 5.60
CA SER A 228 -24.00 5.71 5.79
C SER A 228 -25.17 5.53 4.82
N SER A 229 -26.40 5.48 5.34
CA SER A 229 -27.55 5.07 4.56
C SER A 229 -27.78 6.00 3.37
N SER A 230 -27.46 5.53 2.18
CA SER A 230 -28.37 5.57 1.04
C SER A 230 -28.52 4.13 0.56
N SER A 231 -29.72 3.60 0.72
CA SER A 231 -30.10 2.21 0.50
C SER A 231 -29.66 1.63 -0.84
N SER A 232 -29.10 0.43 -0.84
CA SER A 232 -29.53 -0.63 -1.76
C SER A 232 -29.08 -2.02 -1.32
N SER A 233 -30.00 -2.95 -1.49
CA SER A 233 -29.94 -4.39 -1.25
C SER A 233 -28.80 -5.11 -1.97
N SER A 234 -28.31 -6.16 -1.33
CA SER A 234 -27.40 -7.17 -1.85
C SER A 234 -27.92 -7.88 -3.12
N SER A 235 -27.26 -7.63 -4.24
CA SER A 235 -26.96 -8.64 -5.26
C SER A 235 -25.75 -8.16 -6.04
N SER A 236 -24.84 -9.08 -6.34
CA SER A 236 -23.66 -8.88 -7.16
C SER A 236 -24.04 -8.32 -8.53
N ASP A 237 -24.04 -7.01 -8.68
CA ASP A 237 -24.10 -6.30 -9.95
C ASP A 237 -23.27 -5.05 -9.75
N SER A 238 -22.14 -4.93 -10.48
CA SER A 238 -21.49 -3.63 -10.65
C SER A 238 -22.58 -2.66 -11.10
N THR A 239 -22.93 -1.66 -10.30
CA THR A 239 -23.83 -0.59 -10.72
C THR A 239 -23.25 -0.04 -12.01
N SER A 240 -23.83 -0.43 -13.13
CA SER A 240 -23.28 -0.06 -14.43
C SER A 240 -23.29 1.46 -14.46
N ILE A 241 -22.18 2.10 -14.84
CA ILE A 241 -22.10 3.57 -14.91
C ILE A 241 -23.25 4.17 -15.75
N ILE A 242 -23.83 3.35 -16.64
CA ILE A 242 -25.05 3.60 -17.43
C ILE A 242 -26.29 3.90 -16.57
N GLU A 243 -26.40 3.34 -15.37
CA GLU A 243 -27.55 3.54 -14.46
C GLU A 243 -27.62 4.96 -13.89
N TYR A 244 -26.52 5.71 -13.97
CA TYR A 244 -26.48 7.09 -13.56
C TYR A 244 -27.01 8.04 -14.64
N LEU A 245 -27.14 7.62 -15.90
CA LEU A 245 -27.67 8.49 -16.97
C LEU A 245 -29.09 8.98 -16.63
N GLY A 246 -29.27 10.29 -16.61
CA GLY A 246 -30.54 10.93 -16.28
C GLY A 246 -30.91 10.95 -14.79
N THR A 247 -30.03 10.49 -13.90
CA THR A 247 -30.18 10.71 -12.45
C THR A 247 -29.49 12.01 -12.04
N THR A 248 -29.95 12.63 -10.96
CA THR A 248 -29.23 13.77 -10.38
C THR A 248 -28.17 13.25 -9.44
N VAL A 249 -26.92 13.62 -9.66
CA VAL A 249 -25.81 13.20 -8.80
C VAL A 249 -25.10 14.42 -8.24
N SER A 250 -24.51 14.24 -7.06
CA SER A 250 -23.62 15.24 -6.46
C SER A 250 -22.24 14.66 -6.26
N SER A 251 -21.19 15.45 -6.50
CA SER A 251 -19.79 15.08 -6.25
C SER A 251 -19.04 16.26 -5.66
N SER A 252 -18.13 16.01 -4.74
CA SER A 252 -17.20 17.02 -4.20
C SER A 252 -15.94 17.22 -5.05
N HIS A 253 -15.72 16.36 -6.05
CA HIS A 253 -14.49 16.32 -6.85
C HIS A 253 -14.79 16.41 -8.35
N PRO A 254 -15.15 17.61 -8.84
CA PRO A 254 -15.27 17.83 -10.27
C PRO A 254 -13.92 17.67 -10.97
N ILE A 255 -13.94 16.99 -12.11
CA ILE A 255 -12.80 16.73 -12.98
C ILE A 255 -12.91 17.63 -14.21
N ILE A 256 -11.77 18.21 -14.55
CA ILE A 256 -11.55 19.03 -15.73
C ILE A 256 -10.87 18.14 -16.78
N GLN A 257 -11.39 18.14 -18.01
CA GLN A 257 -10.72 17.53 -19.14
C GLN A 257 -10.02 18.61 -19.96
N VAL A 258 -8.76 18.38 -20.32
CA VAL A 258 -8.04 19.16 -21.32
C VAL A 258 -7.83 18.30 -22.54
N GLU A 259 -8.28 18.78 -23.70
CA GLU A 259 -8.16 18.09 -24.99
C GLU A 259 -7.75 19.10 -26.07
N ASP A 260 -6.78 18.73 -26.91
CA ASP A 260 -6.15 19.62 -27.90
C ASP A 260 -5.67 20.95 -27.28
N GLY A 261 -5.19 20.89 -26.03
CA GLY A 261 -4.75 22.03 -25.25
C GLY A 261 -5.86 23.00 -24.82
N LYS A 262 -7.12 22.56 -24.84
CA LYS A 262 -8.26 23.38 -24.39
C LYS A 262 -8.96 22.74 -23.22
N VAL A 263 -9.24 23.57 -22.22
CA VAL A 263 -10.11 23.22 -21.10
C VAL A 263 -11.52 23.00 -21.63
N GLN A 264 -12.07 21.81 -21.37
CA GLN A 264 -13.42 21.44 -21.73
C GLN A 264 -14.41 21.84 -20.64
N GLY A 265 -15.68 22.05 -21.03
CA GLY A 265 -16.76 22.49 -20.14
C GLY A 265 -16.68 23.97 -19.72
N ASP A 266 -17.46 24.31 -18.71
CA ASP A 266 -17.72 25.68 -18.27
C ASP A 266 -16.59 26.27 -17.39
N ALA A 267 -16.90 27.20 -16.48
CA ALA A 267 -15.96 27.71 -15.48
C ALA A 267 -15.80 26.73 -14.30
N LEU A 268 -14.72 26.87 -13.53
CA LEU A 268 -14.53 26.15 -12.28
C LEU A 268 -15.45 26.77 -11.23
N SER A 269 -16.36 25.98 -10.66
CA SER A 269 -17.33 26.46 -9.67
C SER A 269 -16.89 26.13 -8.24
N PHE A 270 -17.23 27.00 -7.30
CA PHE A 270 -17.04 26.75 -5.87
C PHE A 270 -17.98 27.63 -5.04
N SER A 271 -18.34 27.17 -3.85
CA SER A 271 -19.14 27.94 -2.90
C SER A 271 -18.33 28.36 -1.68
N LEU A 272 -18.62 29.56 -1.16
CA LEU A 272 -18.00 30.11 0.05
C LEU A 272 -19.04 30.40 1.12
N THR A 273 -18.69 30.17 2.38
CA THR A 273 -19.55 30.54 3.52
C THR A 273 -19.65 32.05 3.73
N ALA A 274 -18.64 32.81 3.29
CA ALA A 274 -18.54 34.26 3.39
C ALA A 274 -17.54 34.78 2.34
N ALA A 275 -17.56 36.08 2.05
CA ALA A 275 -16.55 36.68 1.16
C ALA A 275 -15.15 36.53 1.77
N SER A 276 -14.19 36.11 0.96
CA SER A 276 -12.82 35.81 1.41
C SER A 276 -11.85 35.90 0.23
N ASP A 277 -10.59 36.23 0.50
CA ASP A 277 -9.53 35.93 -0.45
C ASP A 277 -9.44 34.42 -0.64
N VAL A 278 -9.30 33.99 -1.89
CA VAL A 278 -9.37 32.59 -2.30
C VAL A 278 -8.20 32.23 -3.21
N THR A 279 -7.59 31.09 -2.92
CA THR A 279 -6.61 30.44 -3.77
C THR A 279 -7.23 29.18 -4.39
N VAL A 280 -7.42 29.18 -5.70
CA VAL A 280 -7.82 28.00 -6.48
C VAL A 280 -6.55 27.34 -7.02
N THR A 281 -6.31 26.09 -6.65
CA THR A 281 -5.12 25.34 -7.07
C THR A 281 -5.51 24.20 -8.00
N ILE A 282 -4.88 24.12 -9.16
CA ILE A 282 -5.15 23.09 -10.18
C ILE A 282 -4.04 22.04 -10.14
N TYR A 283 -4.43 20.78 -10.20
CA TYR A 283 -3.56 19.60 -10.13
C TYR A 283 -3.79 18.68 -11.34
N ASN A 284 -2.75 17.99 -11.78
CA ASN A 284 -2.87 16.91 -12.75
C ASN A 284 -3.26 15.57 -12.07
N ALA A 285 -3.37 14.51 -12.85
CA ALA A 285 -3.72 13.17 -12.35
C ALA A 285 -2.65 12.53 -11.42
N ASP A 286 -1.42 13.04 -11.41
CA ASP A 286 -0.31 12.58 -10.55
C ASP A 286 -0.17 13.43 -9.26
N ASP A 287 -1.21 14.22 -8.93
CA ASP A 287 -1.24 15.16 -7.80
C ASP A 287 -0.19 16.28 -7.86
N GLU A 288 0.38 16.54 -9.03
CA GLU A 288 1.32 17.65 -9.21
C GLU A 288 0.55 18.95 -9.47
N LYS A 289 0.92 19.99 -8.72
CA LYS A 289 0.35 21.33 -8.89
C LYS A 289 0.80 21.93 -10.23
N VAL A 290 -0.17 22.28 -11.09
CA VAL A 290 0.11 22.86 -12.41
C VAL A 290 -0.16 24.36 -12.48
N ASP A 291 -1.18 24.84 -11.77
CA ASP A 291 -1.56 26.25 -11.82
C ASP A 291 -2.20 26.75 -10.51
N THR A 292 -2.23 28.06 -10.33
CA THR A 292 -2.81 28.69 -9.13
C THR A 292 -3.47 30.01 -9.52
N ILE A 293 -4.76 30.15 -9.19
CA ILE A 293 -5.54 31.35 -9.46
C ILE A 293 -5.91 31.99 -8.12
N GLU A 294 -5.46 33.22 -7.91
CA GLU A 294 -5.78 34.02 -6.72
C GLU A 294 -6.94 34.96 -7.03
N ILE A 295 -7.98 34.93 -6.19
CA ILE A 295 -9.18 35.75 -6.32
C ILE A 295 -9.35 36.56 -5.04
N SER A 296 -9.51 37.88 -5.18
CA SER A 296 -9.64 38.78 -4.03
C SER A 296 -11.02 38.65 -3.37
N ALA A 297 -11.11 38.98 -2.09
CA ALA A 297 -12.38 39.01 -1.35
C ALA A 297 -13.44 39.96 -1.94
N ASP A 298 -13.03 40.94 -2.76
CA ASP A 298 -13.95 41.85 -3.46
C ASP A 298 -14.70 41.12 -4.60
N ASP A 299 -14.09 40.07 -5.17
CA ASP A 299 -14.62 39.30 -6.29
C ASP A 299 -15.17 37.92 -5.87
N ALA A 300 -14.58 37.31 -4.84
CA ALA A 300 -14.99 36.03 -4.26
C ALA A 300 -15.96 36.24 -3.08
N THR A 301 -17.26 36.26 -3.38
CA THR A 301 -18.32 36.56 -2.41
C THR A 301 -18.89 35.31 -1.75
N GLY A 302 -19.65 35.47 -0.65
CA GLY A 302 -20.35 34.33 -0.04
C GLY A 302 -21.45 33.77 -0.96
N GLY A 303 -21.55 32.45 -1.05
CA GLY A 303 -22.39 31.74 -2.02
C GLY A 303 -21.58 31.15 -3.16
N GLU A 304 -22.23 30.90 -4.30
CA GLU A 304 -21.61 30.34 -5.50
C GLU A 304 -20.70 31.35 -6.21
N ASN A 305 -19.54 30.88 -6.66
CA ASN A 305 -18.54 31.63 -7.41
C ASN A 305 -18.01 30.76 -8.55
N GLU A 306 -17.52 31.42 -9.59
CA GLU A 306 -16.94 30.77 -10.77
C GLU A 306 -15.64 31.44 -11.17
N VAL A 307 -14.68 30.64 -11.67
CA VAL A 307 -13.42 31.12 -12.22
C VAL A 307 -13.02 30.33 -13.45
N THR A 308 -12.54 31.01 -14.49
CA THR A 308 -12.06 30.35 -15.71
C THR A 308 -10.58 30.03 -15.59
N TRP A 309 -10.21 28.79 -15.88
CA TRP A 309 -8.83 28.40 -16.11
C TRP A 309 -8.55 28.33 -17.62
N ASP A 310 -7.42 28.86 -18.06
CA ASP A 310 -7.05 28.95 -19.47
C ASP A 310 -6.28 27.72 -19.99
N GLY A 311 -6.05 26.73 -19.13
CA GLY A 311 -5.31 25.51 -19.45
C GLY A 311 -3.79 25.71 -19.44
N LEU A 312 -3.29 26.86 -19.00
CA LEU A 312 -1.87 27.13 -18.88
C LEU A 312 -1.36 26.79 -17.47
N THR A 313 -0.06 26.54 -17.38
CA THR A 313 0.68 26.46 -16.12
C THR A 313 0.94 27.86 -15.59
N ASN A 314 1.33 27.96 -14.31
CA ASN A 314 1.83 29.21 -13.72
C ASN A 314 2.98 29.88 -14.51
N SER A 315 3.69 29.11 -15.35
CA SER A 315 4.78 29.59 -16.21
C SER A 315 4.33 30.06 -17.60
N GLY A 316 3.03 29.97 -17.90
CA GLY A 316 2.42 30.34 -19.20
C GLY A 316 2.58 29.27 -20.28
N HIS A 317 3.06 28.08 -19.94
CA HIS A 317 3.12 26.93 -20.86
C HIS A 317 1.79 26.17 -20.86
N MET A 318 1.37 25.69 -22.01
CA MET A 318 0.18 24.86 -22.16
C MET A 318 0.36 23.53 -21.44
N ASN A 319 -0.65 23.14 -20.65
CA ASN A 319 -0.68 21.82 -20.02
C ASN A 319 -0.92 20.72 -21.06
N SER A 320 -0.46 19.51 -20.75
CA SER A 320 -0.72 18.34 -21.58
C SER A 320 -2.20 18.01 -21.58
N ASP A 321 -2.68 17.39 -22.67
CA ASP A 321 -4.01 16.78 -22.69
C ASP A 321 -4.11 15.73 -21.57
N GLY A 322 -5.27 15.67 -20.92
CA GLY A 322 -5.48 14.79 -19.78
C GLY A 322 -6.52 15.31 -18.79
N LEU A 323 -6.57 14.66 -17.63
CA LEU A 323 -7.50 14.99 -16.56
C LEU A 323 -6.81 15.82 -15.48
N TYR A 324 -7.56 16.79 -14.97
CA TYR A 324 -7.14 17.71 -13.93
C TYR A 324 -8.24 17.84 -12.89
N TYR A 325 -7.87 18.23 -11.67
CA TYR A 325 -8.83 18.60 -10.64
C TYR A 325 -8.34 19.87 -9.94
N TYR A 326 -9.21 20.47 -9.14
CA TYR A 326 -8.85 21.68 -8.41
C TYR A 326 -9.31 21.63 -6.96
N THR A 327 -8.57 22.32 -6.10
CA THR A 327 -8.94 22.58 -4.71
C THR A 327 -9.09 24.08 -4.52
N VAL A 328 -9.94 24.45 -3.55
CA VAL A 328 -10.21 25.85 -3.23
C VAL A 328 -9.93 26.07 -1.76
N LYS A 329 -9.03 27.00 -1.47
CA LYS A 329 -8.73 27.43 -0.11
C LYS A 329 -9.21 28.87 0.08
N ALA A 330 -10.05 29.08 1.08
CA ALA A 330 -10.44 30.41 1.54
C ALA A 330 -9.61 30.81 2.75
N ASP A 331 -9.15 32.06 2.80
CA ASP A 331 -8.45 32.62 3.98
C ASP A 331 -9.36 32.72 5.21
N THR A 332 -10.66 32.90 5.00
CA THR A 332 -11.67 32.93 6.07
C THR A 332 -12.91 32.11 5.70
N GLY A 333 -13.44 31.37 6.67
CA GLY A 333 -14.59 30.49 6.46
C GLY A 333 -14.24 29.17 5.80
N SER A 334 -15.19 28.60 5.05
CA SER A 334 -15.03 27.33 4.34
C SER A 334 -15.40 27.48 2.87
N ALA A 335 -14.69 26.74 2.03
CA ALA A 335 -14.96 26.62 0.61
C ALA A 335 -15.37 25.18 0.27
N SER A 336 -16.22 25.01 -0.74
CA SER A 336 -16.62 23.71 -1.27
C SER A 336 -16.63 23.73 -2.80
N THR A 337 -16.06 22.71 -3.42
CA THR A 337 -16.07 22.47 -4.87
C THR A 337 -17.20 21.55 -5.30
N ALA A 338 -18.16 21.29 -4.42
CA ALA A 338 -19.24 20.37 -4.72
C ALA A 338 -20.09 20.83 -5.90
N ILE A 339 -20.26 19.94 -6.87
CA ILE A 339 -21.14 20.10 -8.02
C ILE A 339 -22.31 19.12 -7.89
N SER A 340 -23.48 19.55 -8.36
CA SER A 340 -24.68 18.72 -8.42
C SER A 340 -25.42 18.98 -9.72
N GLY A 341 -25.92 17.92 -10.36
CA GLY A 341 -26.69 18.04 -11.59
C GLY A 341 -27.10 16.69 -12.16
N GLU A 342 -27.99 16.73 -13.15
CA GLU A 342 -28.38 15.54 -13.91
C GLU A 342 -27.20 15.03 -14.74
N VAL A 343 -26.97 13.72 -14.73
CA VAL A 343 -25.95 13.12 -15.59
C VAL A 343 -26.45 13.13 -17.04
N SER A 344 -25.80 13.93 -17.87
CA SER A 344 -26.19 14.14 -19.27
C SER A 344 -25.53 13.13 -20.21
N ALA A 345 -24.31 12.69 -19.89
CA ALA A 345 -23.54 11.77 -20.70
C ALA A 345 -22.55 10.94 -19.88
N ILE A 346 -21.97 9.94 -20.55
CA ILE A 346 -20.82 9.18 -20.05
C ILE A 346 -19.67 9.37 -21.03
N THR A 347 -18.57 9.86 -20.52
CA THR A 347 -17.36 10.14 -21.29
C THR A 347 -16.28 9.15 -20.91
N SER A 348 -15.58 8.59 -21.90
CA SER A 348 -14.42 7.72 -21.64
C SER A 348 -13.13 8.44 -21.94
N VAL A 349 -12.24 8.46 -20.96
CA VAL A 349 -10.88 9.01 -21.05
C VAL A 349 -9.92 7.89 -20.68
N ASP A 350 -9.01 7.55 -21.61
CA ASP A 350 -8.03 6.47 -21.46
C ASP A 350 -8.61 5.10 -21.01
N GLY A 351 -9.83 4.79 -21.43
CA GLY A 351 -10.53 3.54 -21.10
C GLY A 351 -11.26 3.55 -19.77
N THR A 352 -11.14 4.61 -18.97
CA THR A 352 -11.92 4.86 -17.76
C THR A 352 -13.17 5.66 -18.11
N GLN A 353 -14.31 5.35 -17.48
CA GLN A 353 -15.58 6.04 -17.74
C GLN A 353 -15.90 7.04 -16.62
N TYR A 354 -16.38 8.22 -17.01
CA TYR A 354 -16.77 9.33 -16.14
C TYR A 354 -18.17 9.80 -16.48
N LEU A 355 -18.87 10.33 -15.49
CA LEU A 355 -20.19 10.95 -15.67
C LEU A 355 -20.02 12.43 -16.01
N GLU A 356 -20.71 12.91 -17.04
CA GLU A 356 -20.79 14.33 -17.35
C GLU A 356 -21.99 14.95 -16.64
N ILE A 357 -21.76 16.01 -15.85
CA ILE A 357 -22.78 16.61 -14.98
C ILE A 357 -23.40 17.86 -15.60
N GLY A 358 -24.70 17.80 -15.82
CA GLY A 358 -25.49 18.86 -16.45
C GLY A 358 -24.98 19.20 -17.85
N ASP A 359 -25.14 20.46 -18.24
CA ASP A 359 -24.56 21.02 -19.46
C ASP A 359 -23.15 21.61 -19.22
N THR A 360 -22.59 21.41 -18.02
CA THR A 360 -21.34 22.07 -17.60
C THR A 360 -20.09 21.48 -18.24
N GLY A 361 -20.20 20.31 -18.89
CA GLY A 361 -19.05 19.57 -19.42
C GLY A 361 -18.05 19.11 -18.34
N ARG A 362 -18.43 19.15 -17.06
CA ARG A 362 -17.60 18.65 -15.96
C ARG A 362 -17.78 17.17 -15.79
N LEU A 363 -16.65 16.47 -15.65
CA LEU A 363 -16.63 15.05 -15.42
C LEU A 363 -16.61 14.78 -13.91
N VAL A 364 -17.22 13.67 -13.49
CA VAL A 364 -17.09 13.14 -12.13
C VAL A 364 -16.86 11.64 -12.20
N SER A 365 -16.00 11.12 -11.34
CA SER A 365 -15.86 9.66 -11.20
C SER A 365 -17.03 9.11 -10.39
N VAL A 366 -17.45 7.87 -10.69
CA VAL A 366 -18.48 7.19 -9.88
C VAL A 366 -18.07 7.07 -8.42
N SER A 367 -16.77 6.87 -8.16
CA SER A 367 -16.20 6.84 -6.80
C SER A 367 -16.26 8.18 -6.06
N SER A 368 -16.42 9.31 -6.77
CA SER A 368 -16.51 10.65 -6.16
C SER A 368 -17.95 11.07 -5.84
N ILE A 369 -18.96 10.28 -6.22
CA ILE A 369 -20.36 10.62 -6.02
C ILE A 369 -20.70 10.57 -4.54
N THR A 370 -21.18 11.69 -4.01
CA THR A 370 -21.61 11.85 -2.62
C THR A 370 -23.10 11.61 -2.43
N SER A 371 -23.91 11.73 -3.50
CA SER A 371 -25.36 11.49 -3.45
C SER A 371 -25.95 11.26 -4.85
N VAL A 372 -27.06 10.53 -4.93
CA VAL A 372 -27.87 10.29 -6.13
C VAL A 372 -29.34 10.51 -5.77
N GLU A 373 -30.06 11.32 -6.55
CA GLU A 373 -31.48 11.65 -6.39
C GLU A 373 -32.33 11.26 -7.61
#